data_AF-A0A376JNK9-F1
#
_entry.id   AF-A0A376JNK9-F1
#
_cell.length_a   1.000
_cell.length_b   1.000
_cell.length_c   1.000
_cell.angle_alpha   90.00
_cell.angle_beta   90.00
_cell.angle_gamma   90.00
#
_symmetry.space_group_name_H-M   'P 1'
#
loop_
_entity.id
_entity.type
_entity.pdbx_description
1 polymer ?
#
loop_
_entity_poly.entity_id
_entity_poly.type
_entity_poly.pdbx_seq_one_letter_code
_entity_poly.pdbx_strand_id
1 'polypeptide(L)'
;MWIVKHANPCGVAIGNSILDAYDRAYKTDPTSAFGGIIAFNRELDAETAQAIISRQFVEVIIAPSASEEALKITAAKQNVRVLTCGQWASVFRALISNA
;
A
#
# COMPACT_ATOMS: atom_id res chain seq x y z
N MET A 1 -3.22 5.26 -2.75
CA MET A 1 -2.25 4.61 -1.83
C MET A 1 -1.91 5.59 -0.73
N TRP A 2 -2.00 5.19 0.54
CA TRP A 2 -1.78 6.05 1.70
C TRP A 2 -0.74 5.43 2.64
N ILE A 3 0.02 6.28 3.32
CA ILE A 3 0.95 5.92 4.40
C ILE A 3 0.45 6.58 5.68
N VAL A 4 0.32 5.79 6.75
CA VAL A 4 -0.24 6.21 8.04
C VAL A 4 0.70 5.82 9.17
N LYS A 5 0.82 6.68 10.18
CA LYS A 5 1.54 6.37 11.43
C LYS A 5 0.78 6.96 12.61
N HIS A 6 0.57 6.16 13.67
CA HIS A 6 -0.23 6.56 14.84
C HIS A 6 -1.62 7.13 14.46
N ALA A 7 -2.28 6.52 13.47
CA ALA A 7 -3.55 6.99 12.89
C ALA A 7 -3.51 8.35 12.15
N ASN A 8 -2.33 8.97 12.01
CA ASN A 8 -2.16 10.21 11.25
C ASN A 8 -1.64 9.91 9.83
N PRO A 9 -2.22 10.51 8.77
CA PRO A 9 -1.69 10.35 7.42
C PRO A 9 -0.35 11.10 7.28
N CYS A 10 0.68 10.40 6.81
CA CYS A 10 1.99 11.01 6.49
C CYS A 10 2.24 11.12 4.98
N GLY A 11 1.46 10.42 4.16
CA GLY A 11 1.53 10.55 2.71
C GLY A 11 0.32 9.96 2.01
N VAL A 12 -0.17 10.62 0.97
CA VAL A 12 -1.25 10.13 0.10
C VAL A 12 -0.96 10.53 -1.34
N ALA A 13 -1.07 9.56 -2.24
CA ALA A 13 -1.00 9.85 -3.66
C ALA A 13 -1.83 8.88 -4.50
N ILE A 14 -2.17 9.39 -5.68
CA ILE A 14 -2.65 8.64 -6.83
C ILE A 14 -1.55 8.76 -7.88
N GLY A 15 -1.28 7.67 -8.60
CA GLY A 15 -0.24 7.62 -9.63
C GLY A 15 -0.67 6.72 -10.78
N ASN A 16 0.10 6.78 -11.87
CA ASN A 16 -0.15 5.95 -13.06
C ASN A 16 0.15 4.47 -12.78
N SER A 17 1.09 4.21 -11.88
CA SER A 17 1.43 2.89 -11.33
C SER A 17 1.39 2.90 -9.80
N ILE A 18 1.42 1.71 -9.18
CA ILE A 18 1.51 1.62 -7.72
C ILE A 18 2.85 2.15 -7.20
N LEU A 19 3.94 1.94 -7.94
CA LEU A 19 5.25 2.51 -7.64
C LEU A 19 5.23 4.04 -7.70
N ASP A 20 4.64 4.63 -8.75
CA ASP A 20 4.52 6.10 -8.87
C ASP A 20 3.71 6.68 -7.70
N ALA A 21 2.59 6.04 -7.35
CA ALA A 21 1.82 6.44 -6.19
C ALA A 21 2.61 6.31 -4.87
N TYR A 22 3.38 5.22 -4.70
CA TYR A 22 4.26 5.06 -3.54
C TYR A 22 5.33 6.14 -3.47
N ASP A 23 6.04 6.40 -4.57
CA ASP A 23 7.12 7.38 -4.66
C ASP A 23 6.63 8.79 -4.31
N ARG A 24 5.45 9.15 -4.80
CA ARG A 24 4.83 10.44 -4.49
C ARG A 24 4.40 10.55 -3.03
N ALA A 25 3.76 9.52 -2.49
CA ALA A 25 3.32 9.51 -1.09
C ALA A 25 4.51 9.50 -0.11
N TYR A 26 5.57 8.74 -0.41
CA TYR A 26 6.76 8.66 0.42
C TYR A 26 7.51 9.99 0.49
N LYS A 27 7.57 10.75 -0.62
CA LYS A 27 8.22 12.08 -0.68
C LYS A 27 7.54 13.14 0.19
N THR A 28 6.29 12.94 0.62
CA THR A 28 5.57 13.89 1.47
C THR A 28 6.24 14.05 2.83
N ASP A 29 6.52 12.93 3.52
CA ASP A 29 7.24 12.93 4.79
C ASP A 29 7.95 11.57 5.01
N PRO A 30 9.18 11.41 4.46
CA PRO A 30 9.96 10.19 4.61
C PRO A 30 10.27 9.84 6.07
N THR A 31 10.39 10.84 6.94
CA THR A 31 10.73 10.67 8.36
C THR A 31 9.56 10.05 9.10
N SER A 32 8.34 10.55 8.89
CA SER A 32 7.13 9.98 9.50
C SER A 32 6.70 8.67 8.86
N ALA A 33 7.09 8.40 7.61
CA ALA A 33 6.78 7.13 6.95
C ALA A 33 7.51 5.92 7.59
N PHE A 34 8.68 6.14 8.20
CA PHE A 34 9.46 5.08 8.83
C PHE A 34 8.69 4.40 9.97
N GLY A 35 8.51 3.08 9.87
CA GLY A 35 7.70 2.28 10.79
C GLY A 35 6.19 2.49 10.63
N GLY A 36 5.74 3.06 9.51
CA GLY A 36 4.33 3.27 9.22
C GLY A 36 3.60 2.03 8.71
N ILE A 37 2.32 2.24 8.41
CA ILE A 37 1.43 1.32 7.70
C ILE A 37 1.24 1.86 6.28
N ILE A 38 1.40 0.98 5.30
CA ILE A 38 1.26 1.28 3.87
C ILE A 38 0.00 0.57 3.34
N ALA A 39 -0.91 1.31 2.70
CA ALA A 39 -2.15 0.75 2.15
C ALA A 39 -2.34 1.07 0.66
N PHE A 40 -2.35 0.02 -0.17
CA PHE A 40 -2.66 0.07 -1.59
C PHE A 40 -4.12 -0.29 -1.86
N ASN A 41 -4.66 0.24 -2.96
CA ASN A 41 -5.98 -0.12 -3.50
C ASN A 41 -5.87 -0.97 -4.77
N ARG A 42 -4.67 -1.45 -5.10
CA ARG A 42 -4.32 -2.33 -6.22
C ARG A 42 -3.34 -3.38 -5.70
N GLU A 43 -3.15 -4.46 -6.45
CA GLU A 43 -2.20 -5.51 -6.13
C GLU A 43 -0.80 -4.96 -5.82
N LEU A 44 -0.14 -5.55 -4.81
CA LEU A 44 1.28 -5.29 -4.53
C LEU A 44 2.17 -6.08 -5.49
N ASP A 45 2.89 -5.37 -6.35
CA ASP A 45 3.88 -5.95 -7.26
C ASP A 45 5.29 -6.02 -6.65
N ALA A 46 6.15 -6.80 -7.30
CA ALA A 46 7.52 -7.04 -6.87
C ALA A 46 8.38 -5.76 -6.83
N GLU A 47 8.23 -4.90 -7.85
CA GLU A 47 9.00 -3.67 -7.99
C GLU A 47 8.73 -2.72 -6.82
N THR A 48 7.45 -2.53 -6.49
CA THR A 48 7.01 -1.68 -5.39
C THR A 48 7.38 -2.29 -4.05
N ALA A 49 7.23 -3.61 -3.87
CA ALA A 49 7.67 -4.30 -2.67
C ALA A 49 9.18 -4.08 -2.43
N GLN A 50 10.00 -4.22 -3.48
CA GLN A 50 11.45 -4.00 -3.40
C GLN A 50 11.76 -2.55 -3.02
N ALA A 51 11.09 -1.58 -3.65
CA ALA A 51 11.26 -0.17 -3.34
C ALA A 51 10.95 0.14 -1.87
N ILE A 52 9.88 -0.42 -1.33
CA ILE A 52 9.48 -0.24 0.08
C ILE A 52 10.55 -0.73 1.03
N ILE A 53 10.93 -2.01 0.92
CA ILE A 53 11.85 -2.64 1.90
C ILE A 53 13.29 -2.13 1.79
N SER A 54 13.65 -1.48 0.69
CA SER A 54 14.98 -0.90 0.46
C SER A 54 15.09 0.52 1.02
N ARG A 55 14.00 1.28 1.05
CA ARG A 55 14.01 2.69 1.47
C ARG A 55 13.68 2.89 2.94
N GLN A 56 12.86 2.02 3.53
CA GLN A 56 12.42 2.20 4.91
C GLN A 56 12.03 0.88 5.57
N PHE A 57 12.07 0.87 6.90
CA PHE A 57 11.30 -0.09 7.67
C PHE A 57 9.82 0.26 7.59
N VAL A 58 8.98 -0.74 7.36
CA VAL A 58 7.51 -0.64 7.37
C VAL A 58 6.98 -1.71 8.32
N GLU A 59 5.94 -1.37 9.09
CA GLU A 59 5.34 -2.32 10.01
C GLU A 59 4.36 -3.26 9.31
N VAL A 60 3.46 -2.67 8.50
CA VAL A 60 2.39 -3.39 7.81
C VAL A 60 2.24 -2.85 6.38
N ILE A 61 2.09 -3.77 5.43
CA ILE A 61 1.69 -3.49 4.05
C ILE A 61 0.33 -4.14 3.83
N ILE A 62 -0.66 -3.36 3.38
CA ILE A 62 -2.02 -3.80 3.11
C ILE A 62 -2.31 -3.59 1.62
N ALA A 63 -2.84 -4.60 0.95
CA ALA A 63 -3.26 -4.51 -0.46
C ALA A 63 -4.42 -5.48 -0.73
N PRO A 64 -5.22 -5.29 -1.80
CA PRO A 64 -6.24 -6.26 -2.20
C PRO A 64 -5.69 -7.66 -2.46
N SER A 65 -4.52 -7.72 -3.11
CA SER A 65 -3.74 -8.93 -3.40
C SER A 65 -2.24 -8.58 -3.39
N ALA A 66 -1.38 -9.60 -3.39
CA ALA A 66 0.06 -9.45 -3.53
C ALA A 66 0.60 -10.55 -4.45
N SER A 67 1.52 -10.19 -5.35
CA SER A 67 2.25 -11.16 -6.17
C SER A 67 3.14 -12.08 -5.33
N GLU A 68 3.42 -13.29 -5.81
CA GLU A 68 4.30 -14.23 -5.12
C GLU A 68 5.71 -13.65 -4.91
N GLU A 69 6.21 -12.92 -5.90
CA GLU A 69 7.49 -12.23 -5.85
C GLU A 69 7.50 -11.14 -4.77
N ALA A 70 6.43 -10.35 -4.65
CA ALA A 70 6.30 -9.37 -3.58
C ALA A 70 6.31 -10.02 -2.19
N LEU A 71 5.65 -11.16 -2.03
CA LEU A 71 5.67 -11.93 -0.78
C LEU A 71 7.08 -12.45 -0.46
N LYS A 72 7.82 -12.98 -1.44
CA LYS A 72 9.22 -13.40 -1.26
C LYS A 72 10.13 -12.25 -0.84
N ILE A 73 9.97 -11.08 -1.47
CA ILE A 73 10.75 -9.88 -1.17
C ILE A 73 10.47 -9.38 0.25
N THR A 74 9.19 -9.24 0.61
CA THR A 74 8.79 -8.76 1.95
C THR A 74 9.14 -9.76 3.06
N ALA A 75 9.10 -11.06 2.78
CA ALA A 75 9.49 -12.12 3.73
C ALA A 75 10.98 -12.07 4.14
N ALA A 76 11.84 -11.42 3.33
CA ALA A 76 13.24 -11.18 3.72
C ALA A 76 13.38 -10.24 4.92
N LYS A 77 12.31 -9.56 5.35
CA LYS A 77 12.28 -8.68 6.52
C LYS A 77 11.40 -9.30 7.61
N GLN A 78 12.05 -9.81 8.67
CA GLN A 78 11.41 -10.59 9.74
C GLN A 78 10.14 -9.97 10.35
N ASN A 79 10.07 -8.63 10.44
CA ASN A 79 8.98 -7.93 11.15
C ASN A 79 7.98 -7.23 10.23
N VAL A 80 8.06 -7.45 8.91
CA VAL A 80 7.10 -6.89 7.95
C VAL A 80 5.89 -7.81 7.86
N ARG A 81 4.70 -7.25 8.10
CA ARG A 81 3.43 -7.97 7.97
C ARG A 81 2.76 -7.57 6.65
N VAL A 82 2.47 -8.54 5.79
CA VAL A 82 1.68 -8.31 4.57
C VAL A 82 0.27 -8.84 4.78
N LEU A 83 -0.73 -7.99 4.58
CA LEU A 83 -2.14 -8.33 4.71
C LEU A 83 -2.86 -8.16 3.37
N THR A 84 -3.46 -9.25 2.88
CA THR A 84 -4.34 -9.22 1.72
C THR A 84 -5.78 -9.03 2.18
N CYS A 85 -6.44 -7.97 1.74
CA CYS A 85 -7.82 -7.64 2.16
C CYS A 85 -8.90 -7.96 1.11
N GLY A 86 -8.51 -8.42 -0.09
CA GLY A 86 -9.43 -8.57 -1.21
C GLY A 86 -9.87 -7.21 -1.78
N GLN A 87 -10.66 -7.24 -2.84
CA GLN A 87 -11.26 -6.02 -3.39
C GLN A 87 -12.53 -5.66 -2.64
N TRP A 88 -12.71 -4.37 -2.37
CA TRP A 88 -13.99 -3.88 -1.87
C TRP A 88 -15.05 -4.07 -2.96
N ALA A 89 -16.08 -4.89 -2.69
CA ALA A 89 -17.25 -4.98 -3.55
C ALA A 89 -17.98 -3.62 -3.58
N SER A 90 -18.03 -2.96 -4.74
CA SER A 90 -18.74 -1.69 -4.88
C SER A 90 -20.23 -1.90 -4.58
N VAL A 91 -20.75 -1.31 -3.50
CA VAL A 91 -22.19 -1.37 -3.16
C VAL A 91 -23.01 -0.36 -3.98
N PHE A 92 -22.41 0.38 -4.91
CA PHE A 92 -23.00 1.61 -5.46
C PHE A 92 -23.58 1.52 -6.90
N ARG A 93 -24.36 0.47 -7.23
CA ARG A 93 -25.05 0.40 -8.55
C ARG A 93 -26.47 -0.17 -8.58
N ALA A 94 -27.15 -0.37 -7.44
CA ALA A 94 -28.50 -0.96 -7.45
C ALA A 94 -29.67 0.01 -7.17
N LEU A 95 -29.44 1.30 -6.93
CA LEU A 95 -30.51 2.21 -6.45
C LEU A 95 -30.89 3.37 -7.38
N ILE A 96 -30.38 3.44 -8.63
CA ILE A 96 -30.71 4.54 -9.56
C ILE A 96 -31.11 4.08 -10.96
N SER A 97 -31.60 2.84 -11.12
CA SER A 97 -32.14 2.39 -12.42
C SER A 97 -33.67 2.32 -12.49
N ASN A 98 -34.39 2.82 -11.49
CA ASN A 98 -35.86 2.85 -11.45
C ASN A 98 -36.38 4.23 -11.02
N ALA A 99 -35.88 5.30 -11.63
CA ALA A 99 -36.49 6.62 -11.58
C ALA A 99 -36.59 7.19 -13.01
#